data_AF-A0A7X8JM26-F1
#
_entry.id   AF-A0A7X8JM26-F1
#
_cell.length_a   1.000
_cell.length_b   1.000
_cell.length_c   1.000
_cell.angle_alpha   90.00
_cell.angle_beta   90.00
_cell.angle_gamma   90.00
#
_symmetry.space_group_name_H-M   'P 1'
#
loop_
_entity.id
_entity.type
_entity.pdbx_description
1 polymer ?
#
loop_
_entity_poly.entity_id
_entity_poly.type
_entity_poly.pdbx_seq_one_letter_code
_entity_poly.pdbx_strand_id
1 'polypeptide(L)'
;MEKTFLKSKRFIRFLLVLCCFLGISASILAQNLTNKAIDKSSSGFGDLLGATTFSLADNNNATTQPNFTIGEIFSFPTGMSTIALNSIYTNGYGSWGTGGTNTAPRYAIVSNPNVLNSGYKSITDGVNRLVMRTPNQSTEMFRFRVEGHKPGENVSVQFTVQEITSNTVSGPTPQLVVNIKEVGGNDYKYYPQLAQGGTLNFSQTTARNSGAIEVIVSRDNWNEGANFVYAISNINVYGTSYQYIDALNSTVCDGDNVTLTAKGFEAFSGDYTWESSSTETGPFTTIAGEISSTINVDALLGNTFYKVTRGTATSEVFRLNARVCCKETAGQQIIFKESFGNVPSGTRKNFADIGSTGIVPLTYKATGNVDDGQYAIVSKTNDAEDSSVGVGHPWYWAGTDHTGDVDGGLLFINCGNNIKNKPVYVRTLDGAQLCSSTYLFFSLYMANPAKSGGAPSRFRLEIWGYTSPTDSTLVESLLTGDIVAGNTEWKQFGTSFLPGAFPELKVKVISLSDATVGNDVIIDDISVTVCAPSIAMGVNGNPSITETSVTCGNSATLDVIS
;
A
#
# COMPACT_ATOMS: atom_id res chain seq x y z
N MET A 1 99.17 -21.66 -2.94
CA MET A 1 97.97 -21.00 -3.51
C MET A 1 96.78 -21.71 -2.91
N GLU A 2 96.12 -21.02 -2.00
CA GLU A 2 95.33 -21.57 -0.89
C GLU A 2 93.99 -22.18 -1.29
N LYS A 3 93.70 -23.32 -0.65
CA LYS A 3 92.36 -23.74 -0.27
C LYS A 3 91.84 -22.76 0.79
N THR A 4 90.57 -22.34 0.73
CA THR A 4 89.56 -22.72 1.75
C THR A 4 88.21 -22.00 1.55
N PHE A 5 87.15 -22.82 1.62
CA PHE A 5 85.89 -22.58 2.32
C PHE A 5 85.38 -21.15 2.49
N LEU A 6 84.15 -20.89 2.03
CA LEU A 6 83.09 -20.51 2.97
C LEU A 6 81.68 -20.79 2.40
N LYS A 7 81.19 -21.98 2.76
CA LYS A 7 79.77 -22.25 3.04
C LYS A 7 79.29 -21.24 4.10
N SER A 8 78.77 -20.11 3.65
CA SER A 8 78.18 -19.13 4.56
C SER A 8 76.66 -19.33 4.60
N LYS A 9 76.18 -20.04 5.63
CA LYS A 9 74.76 -19.99 6.05
C LYS A 9 74.31 -18.54 6.33
N ARG A 10 75.22 -17.57 6.42
CA ARG A 10 74.93 -16.14 6.54
C ARG A 10 74.58 -15.48 5.20
N PHE A 11 75.09 -15.95 4.05
CA PHE A 11 74.78 -15.35 2.73
C PHE A 11 73.37 -15.75 2.24
N ILE A 12 72.98 -17.00 2.46
CA ILE A 12 71.60 -17.47 2.23
C ILE A 12 70.63 -16.88 3.26
N ARG A 13 71.06 -16.69 4.52
CA ARG A 13 70.27 -15.90 5.49
C ARG A 13 70.18 -14.42 5.10
N PHE A 14 71.17 -13.82 4.47
CA PHE A 14 71.10 -12.44 4.00
C PHE A 14 70.11 -12.29 2.84
N LEU A 15 70.04 -13.27 1.93
CA LEU A 15 69.07 -13.28 0.83
C LEU A 15 67.63 -13.57 1.32
N LEU A 16 67.45 -14.48 2.28
CA LEU A 16 66.16 -14.74 2.91
C LEU A 16 65.70 -13.61 3.85
N VAL A 17 66.62 -12.92 4.52
CA VAL A 17 66.31 -11.73 5.33
C VAL A 17 66.01 -10.53 4.43
N LEU A 18 66.64 -10.39 3.26
CA LEU A 18 66.28 -9.35 2.28
C LEU A 18 64.91 -9.60 1.63
N CYS A 19 64.55 -10.86 1.37
CA CYS A 19 63.18 -11.22 0.95
C CYS A 19 62.15 -11.15 2.08
N CYS A 20 62.55 -11.21 3.36
CA CYS A 20 61.65 -10.99 4.50
C CYS A 20 61.52 -9.51 4.90
N PHE A 21 62.46 -8.64 4.54
CA PHE A 21 62.40 -7.18 4.79
C PHE A 21 61.81 -6.38 3.63
N LEU A 22 61.81 -6.92 2.41
CA LEU A 22 60.93 -6.47 1.34
C LEU A 22 59.60 -7.22 1.44
N GLY A 23 58.94 -7.05 2.58
CA GLY A 23 57.49 -7.12 2.60
C GLY A 23 57.00 -6.00 1.70
N ILE A 24 56.93 -6.27 0.40
CA ILE A 24 56.05 -5.53 -0.49
C ILE A 24 54.66 -5.89 0.03
N SER A 25 54.24 -5.19 1.09
CA SER A 25 52.85 -4.90 1.29
C SER A 25 52.43 -4.27 -0.01
N ALA A 26 51.86 -5.07 -0.91
CA ALA A 26 51.04 -4.56 -1.98
C ALA A 26 49.94 -3.80 -1.25
N SER A 27 50.17 -2.51 -1.03
CA SER A 27 49.12 -1.57 -0.71
C SER A 27 48.22 -1.62 -1.91
N ILE A 28 47.19 -2.47 -1.85
CA ILE A 28 46.11 -2.48 -2.81
C ILE A 28 45.50 -1.09 -2.68
N LEU A 29 45.87 -0.20 -3.59
CA LEU A 29 45.31 1.14 -3.63
C LEU A 29 43.79 1.00 -3.76
N ALA A 30 43.06 1.81 -2.99
CA ALA A 30 41.61 1.84 -3.07
C ALA A 30 41.21 2.01 -4.54
N GLN A 31 40.43 1.06 -5.06
CA GLN A 31 39.90 1.21 -6.40
C GLN A 31 38.80 2.26 -6.35
N ASN A 32 38.92 3.22 -7.27
CA ASN A 32 37.89 4.19 -7.57
C ASN A 32 36.55 3.48 -7.80
N LEU A 33 35.49 3.99 -7.19
CA LEU A 33 34.15 3.51 -7.51
C LEU A 33 33.82 3.89 -8.95
N THR A 34 33.04 3.04 -9.60
CA THR A 34 32.54 3.33 -10.94
C THR A 34 31.05 3.45 -10.86
N ASN A 35 30.50 4.52 -11.43
CA ASN A 35 29.09 4.50 -11.72
C ASN A 35 28.86 3.40 -12.76
N LYS A 36 27.81 2.62 -12.55
CA LYS A 36 27.43 1.52 -13.43
C LYS A 36 25.97 1.72 -13.81
N ALA A 37 25.71 1.69 -15.11
CA ALA A 37 24.37 1.73 -15.63
C ALA A 37 23.50 0.62 -15.02
N ILE A 38 22.24 0.95 -14.76
CA ILE A 38 21.23 0.00 -14.28
C ILE A 38 20.64 -0.71 -15.49
N ASP A 39 20.54 -2.02 -15.41
CA ASP A 39 19.88 -2.81 -16.45
C ASP A 39 18.36 -2.71 -16.32
N LYS A 40 17.74 -1.94 -17.23
CA LYS A 40 16.33 -1.53 -17.16
C LYS A 40 15.35 -2.58 -17.68
N SER A 41 15.83 -3.65 -18.31
CA SER A 41 14.93 -4.70 -18.79
C SER A 41 15.57 -6.09 -18.68
N SER A 42 14.81 -7.05 -18.15
CA SER A 42 15.16 -8.46 -18.21
C SER A 42 13.99 -9.22 -18.80
N SER A 43 14.19 -9.84 -19.96
CA SER A 43 13.14 -10.48 -20.76
C SER A 43 12.37 -11.60 -20.05
N GLY A 44 12.86 -12.10 -18.90
CA GLY A 44 12.22 -13.15 -18.12
C GLY A 44 11.42 -12.69 -16.88
N PHE A 45 11.50 -11.43 -16.47
CA PHE A 45 11.01 -11.01 -15.14
C PHE A 45 10.06 -9.79 -15.13
N GLY A 46 9.78 -9.21 -16.30
CA GLY A 46 8.92 -8.04 -16.43
C GLY A 46 9.69 -6.71 -16.44
N ASP A 47 9.00 -5.63 -16.08
CA ASP A 47 9.55 -4.29 -15.98
C ASP A 47 10.45 -4.17 -14.75
N LEU A 48 11.48 -3.32 -14.84
CA LEU A 48 12.27 -2.97 -13.67
C LEU A 48 11.48 -2.01 -12.78
N LEU A 49 11.06 -2.48 -11.60
CA LEU A 49 10.33 -1.69 -10.60
C LEU A 49 11.27 -0.92 -9.68
N GLY A 50 12.42 -1.51 -9.36
CA GLY A 50 13.50 -0.74 -8.77
C GLY A 50 14.85 -1.43 -8.74
N ALA A 51 15.93 -0.65 -8.78
CA ALA A 51 17.28 -1.17 -8.66
C ALA A 51 18.27 -0.23 -7.98
N THR A 52 19.33 -0.80 -7.42
CA THR A 52 20.55 -0.09 -7.06
C THR A 52 21.80 -0.89 -7.43
N THR A 53 22.76 -0.24 -8.10
CA THR A 53 24.11 -0.74 -8.37
C THR A 53 25.13 -0.17 -7.38
N PHE A 54 24.65 0.47 -6.31
CA PHE A 54 25.46 1.21 -5.33
C PHE A 54 26.39 2.25 -6.00
N SER A 55 25.86 2.96 -7.00
CA SER A 55 26.50 4.07 -7.73
C SER A 55 25.82 5.41 -7.41
N LEU A 56 26.39 6.54 -7.84
CA LEU A 56 25.76 7.87 -7.69
C LEU A 56 24.81 8.24 -8.85
N ALA A 57 24.86 7.49 -9.96
CA ALA A 57 24.05 7.75 -11.16
C ALA A 57 24.05 6.55 -12.12
N ASP A 58 23.16 6.61 -13.12
CA ASP A 58 23.02 5.67 -14.24
C ASP A 58 24.09 5.85 -15.36
N ASN A 59 25.30 6.32 -15.06
CA ASN A 59 26.36 6.55 -16.05
C ASN A 59 27.58 5.63 -15.84
N ASN A 60 28.38 5.37 -16.88
CA ASN A 60 29.52 4.42 -16.84
C ASN A 60 30.88 5.09 -16.57
N ASN A 61 30.92 6.11 -15.70
CA ASN A 61 32.14 6.86 -15.44
C ASN A 61 32.79 6.46 -14.10
N ALA A 62 34.12 6.41 -14.06
CA ALA A 62 34.86 6.28 -12.82
C ALA A 62 34.77 7.59 -12.00
N THR A 63 34.53 7.46 -10.70
CA THR A 63 34.67 8.56 -9.73
C THR A 63 36.02 8.46 -9.03
N THR A 64 36.54 9.56 -8.49
CA THR A 64 37.72 9.54 -7.62
C THR A 64 37.38 9.16 -6.17
N GLN A 65 36.10 9.01 -5.83
CA GLN A 65 35.67 8.62 -4.51
C GLN A 65 35.90 7.11 -4.30
N PRO A 66 36.54 6.72 -3.18
CA PRO A 66 36.77 5.32 -2.87
C PRO A 66 35.63 4.66 -2.08
N ASN A 67 34.68 5.47 -1.58
CA ASN A 67 33.51 5.01 -0.83
C ASN A 67 32.35 6.01 -0.90
N PHE A 68 31.11 5.49 -0.84
CA PHE A 68 29.88 6.28 -0.70
C PHE A 68 29.18 6.05 0.65
N THR A 69 28.31 6.98 1.02
CA THR A 69 27.25 6.81 2.02
C THR A 69 25.96 6.33 1.36
N ILE A 70 24.99 5.86 2.16
CA ILE A 70 23.74 5.34 1.63
C ILE A 70 22.85 6.44 1.00
N GLY A 71 22.96 7.68 1.47
CA GLY A 71 22.21 8.81 0.91
C GLY A 71 22.78 9.32 -0.41
N GLU A 72 24.01 8.96 -0.74
CA GLU A 72 24.66 9.34 -1.99
C GLU A 72 24.28 8.40 -3.14
N ILE A 73 23.82 7.17 -2.86
CA ILE A 73 23.55 6.22 -3.93
C ILE A 73 22.25 6.48 -4.69
N PHE A 74 22.34 6.31 -6.00
CA PHE A 74 21.24 6.31 -6.93
C PHE A 74 20.44 5.01 -6.81
N SER A 75 19.12 5.18 -6.70
CA SER A 75 18.14 4.12 -6.85
C SER A 75 17.21 4.51 -7.99
N PHE A 76 16.99 3.58 -8.92
CA PHE A 76 16.10 3.78 -10.06
C PHE A 76 14.79 3.02 -9.86
N PRO A 77 13.63 3.56 -10.27
CA PRO A 77 13.42 4.95 -10.67
C PRO A 77 13.58 5.89 -9.47
N THR A 78 14.10 7.10 -9.72
CA THR A 78 14.29 8.11 -8.68
C THR A 78 12.95 8.45 -8.02
N GLY A 79 12.89 8.46 -6.70
CA GLY A 79 11.67 8.78 -5.94
C GLY A 79 10.71 7.60 -5.76
N MET A 80 10.84 6.53 -6.56
CA MET A 80 10.03 5.31 -6.46
C MET A 80 10.76 4.15 -5.80
N SER A 81 12.08 4.29 -5.62
CA SER A 81 12.90 3.30 -4.96
C SER A 81 13.79 3.95 -3.91
N THR A 82 13.90 3.32 -2.75
CA THR A 82 14.73 3.81 -1.65
C THR A 82 15.39 2.65 -0.94
N ILE A 83 16.61 2.89 -0.48
CA ILE A 83 17.33 1.94 0.37
C ILE A 83 17.65 2.60 1.70
N ALA A 84 17.34 1.89 2.77
CA ALA A 84 17.56 2.31 4.13
C ALA A 84 18.34 1.25 4.90
N LEU A 85 19.12 1.71 5.88
CA LEU A 85 19.81 0.86 6.83
C LEU A 85 19.18 1.05 8.20
N ASN A 86 19.25 0.02 9.04
CA ASN A 86 18.89 0.15 10.45
C ASN A 86 19.80 1.19 11.13
N SER A 87 19.22 2.00 12.03
CA SER A 87 19.92 3.04 12.80
C SER A 87 21.16 2.57 13.57
N ILE A 88 21.31 1.27 13.82
CA ILE A 88 22.51 0.70 14.43
C ILE A 88 23.76 0.88 13.56
N TYR A 89 23.61 0.98 12.23
CA TYR A 89 24.76 1.05 11.34
C TYR A 89 25.32 2.46 11.23
N THR A 90 26.63 2.56 11.43
CA THR A 90 27.40 3.77 11.12
C THR A 90 28.27 3.55 9.89
N ASN A 91 28.37 4.55 9.01
CA ASN A 91 29.35 4.53 7.93
C ASN A 91 30.76 4.49 8.52
N GLY A 92 31.66 3.70 7.94
CA GLY A 92 33.03 3.61 8.46
C GLY A 92 34.02 3.15 7.41
N TYR A 93 34.35 3.99 6.44
CA TYR A 93 35.44 3.71 5.51
C TYR A 93 36.80 3.77 6.23
N GLY A 94 37.54 2.65 6.25
CA GLY A 94 38.80 2.48 6.97
C GLY A 94 38.66 1.87 8.38
N SER A 95 39.73 1.22 8.86
CA SER A 95 39.81 0.61 10.21
C SER A 95 38.79 -0.51 10.48
N TRP A 96 38.61 -1.45 9.54
CA TRP A 96 37.84 -2.66 9.82
C TRP A 96 38.75 -3.70 10.47
N GLY A 97 38.28 -4.35 11.55
CA GLY A 97 38.95 -5.52 12.16
C GLY A 97 38.48 -6.83 11.52
N THR A 98 39.13 -7.96 11.86
CA THR A 98 38.93 -9.30 11.25
C THR A 98 37.61 -10.03 11.60
N GLY A 99 36.53 -9.33 11.93
CA GLY A 99 35.33 -9.98 12.52
C GLY A 99 35.56 -10.35 14.00
N GLY A 100 34.51 -10.49 14.82
CA GLY A 100 34.58 -10.91 16.23
C GLY A 100 33.49 -10.29 17.13
N THR A 101 33.10 -10.94 18.23
CA THR A 101 31.89 -10.65 19.07
C THR A 101 31.76 -9.23 19.62
N ASN A 102 32.83 -8.45 19.69
CA ASN A 102 32.89 -7.18 20.44
C ASN A 102 32.90 -5.93 19.55
N THR A 103 32.41 -6.04 18.33
CA THR A 103 32.60 -4.98 17.32
C THR A 103 31.30 -4.38 16.84
N ALA A 104 31.29 -3.06 16.71
CA ALA A 104 30.10 -2.31 16.31
C ALA A 104 29.66 -2.63 14.87
N PRO A 105 28.33 -2.65 14.61
CA PRO A 105 27.78 -2.71 13.26
C PRO A 105 28.28 -1.52 12.41
N ARG A 106 28.75 -1.82 11.20
CA ARG A 106 29.28 -0.83 10.27
C ARG A 106 28.92 -1.18 8.84
N TYR A 107 28.85 -0.15 8.00
CA TYR A 107 28.74 -0.32 6.56
C TYR A 107 29.74 0.55 5.81
N ALA A 108 30.07 0.12 4.60
CA ALA A 108 30.80 0.89 3.60
C ALA A 108 30.33 0.46 2.21
N ILE A 109 30.48 1.32 1.23
CA ILE A 109 30.21 1.02 -0.18
C ILE A 109 31.55 1.03 -0.90
N VAL A 110 32.04 -0.14 -1.29
CA VAL A 110 33.35 -0.28 -1.93
C VAL A 110 33.26 -1.25 -3.12
N SER A 111 34.15 -1.10 -4.10
CA SER A 111 34.24 -2.07 -5.22
C SER A 111 35.00 -3.33 -4.81
N ASN A 112 36.13 -3.16 -4.11
CA ASN A 112 36.92 -4.25 -3.53
C ASN A 112 36.90 -4.20 -1.99
N PRO A 113 36.25 -5.16 -1.30
CA PRO A 113 36.18 -5.15 0.17
C PRO A 113 37.52 -5.29 0.89
N ASN A 114 38.57 -5.77 0.23
CA ASN A 114 39.91 -5.89 0.81
C ASN A 114 40.51 -4.53 1.24
N VAL A 115 40.03 -3.42 0.67
CA VAL A 115 40.44 -2.06 1.07
C VAL A 115 40.01 -1.71 2.51
N LEU A 116 38.99 -2.39 3.02
CA LEU A 116 38.46 -2.17 4.37
C LEU A 116 39.29 -2.94 5.41
N ASN A 117 39.66 -4.18 5.09
CA ASN A 117 40.56 -5.05 5.86
C ASN A 117 41.24 -6.04 4.91
N SER A 118 42.57 -6.16 5.00
CA SER A 118 43.37 -7.03 4.12
C SER A 118 43.08 -8.53 4.26
N GLY A 119 42.45 -8.94 5.36
CA GLY A 119 41.95 -10.30 5.59
C GLY A 119 40.62 -10.61 4.89
N TYR A 120 39.88 -9.59 4.43
CA TYR A 120 38.65 -9.83 3.68
C TYR A 120 38.91 -10.32 2.26
N LYS A 121 37.92 -11.03 1.72
CA LYS A 121 37.96 -11.52 0.35
C LYS A 121 38.17 -10.39 -0.65
N SER A 122 39.22 -10.50 -1.45
CA SER A 122 39.49 -9.57 -2.56
C SER A 122 38.54 -9.86 -3.71
N ILE A 123 37.82 -8.82 -4.15
CA ILE A 123 36.90 -8.90 -5.29
C ILE A 123 37.25 -7.74 -6.22
N THR A 124 37.67 -8.05 -7.44
CA THR A 124 38.27 -7.07 -8.37
C THR A 124 37.53 -6.96 -9.70
N ASP A 125 36.23 -7.20 -9.70
CA ASP A 125 35.38 -7.14 -10.89
C ASP A 125 34.83 -5.75 -11.20
N GLY A 126 35.25 -4.74 -10.42
CA GLY A 126 34.85 -3.35 -10.59
C GLY A 126 33.41 -3.04 -10.17
N VAL A 127 32.66 -3.99 -9.62
CA VAL A 127 31.27 -3.77 -9.18
C VAL A 127 31.25 -3.14 -7.80
N ASN A 128 30.53 -2.03 -7.61
CA ASN A 128 30.33 -1.43 -6.29
C ASN A 128 29.43 -2.33 -5.43
N ARG A 129 29.74 -2.41 -4.13
CA ARG A 129 29.03 -3.29 -3.19
C ARG A 129 28.77 -2.60 -1.88
N LEU A 130 27.59 -2.81 -1.32
CA LEU A 130 27.31 -2.52 0.07
C LEU A 130 27.94 -3.62 0.93
N VAL A 131 29.00 -3.26 1.67
CA VAL A 131 29.67 -4.12 2.63
C VAL A 131 29.13 -3.83 4.02
N MET A 132 28.67 -4.87 4.71
CA MET A 132 28.01 -4.75 6.02
C MET A 132 28.57 -5.74 7.02
N ARG A 133 28.80 -5.27 8.24
CA ARG A 133 29.19 -6.11 9.38
C ARG A 133 27.97 -6.41 10.25
N THR A 134 27.65 -7.69 10.42
CA THR A 134 26.47 -8.15 11.18
C THR A 134 26.87 -8.62 12.59
N PRO A 135 26.64 -7.83 13.66
CA PRO A 135 27.23 -8.10 14.97
C PRO A 135 26.64 -9.32 15.69
N ASN A 136 25.37 -9.65 15.43
CA ASN A 136 24.63 -10.73 16.10
C ASN A 136 23.96 -11.65 15.05
N GLN A 137 23.27 -12.69 15.52
CA GLN A 137 22.58 -13.64 14.65
C GLN A 137 21.30 -13.01 14.06
N SER A 138 20.58 -12.18 14.80
CA SER A 138 19.47 -11.39 14.27
C SER A 138 19.90 -9.95 13.98
N THR A 139 20.28 -9.68 12.74
CA THR A 139 20.63 -8.32 12.32
C THR A 139 19.98 -8.04 10.97
N GLU A 140 19.04 -7.10 10.92
CA GLU A 140 18.59 -6.51 9.64
C GLU A 140 19.78 -5.82 9.00
N MET A 141 20.07 -6.11 7.73
CA MET A 141 21.17 -5.49 7.01
C MET A 141 20.66 -4.22 6.31
N PHE A 142 19.71 -4.39 5.39
CA PHE A 142 19.12 -3.28 4.67
C PHE A 142 17.67 -3.58 4.33
N ARG A 143 16.97 -2.50 3.98
CA ARG A 143 15.61 -2.49 3.44
C ARG A 143 15.62 -1.73 2.13
N PHE A 144 15.22 -2.39 1.06
CA PHE A 144 15.03 -1.78 -0.26
C PHE A 144 13.54 -1.73 -0.57
N ARG A 145 12.97 -0.53 -0.57
CA ARG A 145 11.56 -0.28 -0.89
C ARG A 145 11.44 0.14 -2.34
N VAL A 146 10.46 -0.42 -3.04
CA VAL A 146 10.07 -0.03 -4.40
C VAL A 146 8.56 0.21 -4.46
N GLU A 147 8.16 1.11 -5.33
CA GLU A 147 6.77 1.51 -5.60
C GLU A 147 6.40 1.23 -7.06
N GLY A 148 5.10 1.23 -7.37
CA GLY A 148 4.61 1.11 -8.75
C GLY A 148 4.46 -0.33 -9.26
N HIS A 149 4.42 -1.31 -8.37
CA HIS A 149 4.03 -2.68 -8.71
C HIS A 149 2.52 -2.78 -9.01
N LYS A 150 2.10 -3.64 -9.93
CA LYS A 150 0.67 -3.94 -10.16
C LYS A 150 0.15 -4.95 -9.12
N PRO A 151 -0.78 -4.58 -8.23
CA PRO A 151 -1.35 -5.53 -7.27
C PRO A 151 -1.90 -6.80 -7.94
N GLY A 152 -1.61 -7.95 -7.37
CA GLY A 152 -2.01 -9.28 -7.85
C GLY A 152 -0.98 -9.94 -8.77
N GLU A 153 0.03 -9.21 -9.24
CA GLU A 153 1.07 -9.72 -10.13
C GLU A 153 2.29 -10.26 -9.37
N ASN A 154 3.19 -10.91 -10.12
CA ASN A 154 4.44 -11.44 -9.58
C ASN A 154 5.53 -10.36 -9.46
N VAL A 155 6.26 -10.39 -8.35
CA VAL A 155 7.50 -9.65 -8.14
C VAL A 155 8.67 -10.62 -8.15
N SER A 156 9.73 -10.26 -8.88
CA SER A 156 10.99 -11.00 -8.93
C SER A 156 12.13 -10.18 -8.33
N VAL A 157 12.85 -10.73 -7.36
CA VAL A 157 13.95 -10.06 -6.66
C VAL A 157 15.26 -10.76 -6.97
N GLN A 158 16.28 -10.00 -7.37
CA GLN A 158 17.59 -10.51 -7.71
C GLN A 158 18.72 -9.69 -7.07
N PHE A 159 19.70 -10.38 -6.50
CA PHE A 159 20.95 -9.78 -6.04
C PHE A 159 22.01 -10.86 -5.75
N THR A 160 23.27 -10.43 -5.63
CA THR A 160 24.36 -11.30 -5.20
C THR A 160 24.82 -10.91 -3.80
N VAL A 161 25.03 -11.91 -2.94
CA VAL A 161 25.64 -11.77 -1.62
C VAL A 161 26.89 -12.63 -1.55
N GLN A 162 27.96 -12.06 -1.03
CA GLN A 162 29.20 -12.78 -0.76
C GLN A 162 29.54 -12.64 0.72
N GLU A 163 29.82 -13.75 1.39
CA GLU A 163 30.41 -13.71 2.72
C GLU A 163 31.93 -13.55 2.53
N ILE A 164 32.52 -12.53 3.15
CA ILE A 164 33.89 -12.09 2.83
C ILE A 164 34.88 -12.20 3.99
N THR A 165 34.49 -12.75 5.15
CA THR A 165 35.42 -12.93 6.28
C THR A 165 36.50 -13.99 6.03
N SER A 166 36.30 -14.84 5.01
CA SER A 166 37.29 -15.83 4.57
C SER A 166 37.52 -15.80 3.05
N ASN A 167 38.75 -16.10 2.65
CA ASN A 167 39.13 -16.32 1.25
C ASN A 167 38.86 -17.75 0.75
N THR A 168 38.63 -18.68 1.67
CA THR A 168 38.31 -20.09 1.37
C THR A 168 36.90 -20.41 1.86
N VAL A 169 36.19 -21.25 1.10
CA VAL A 169 34.92 -21.80 1.54
C VAL A 169 35.20 -22.90 2.57
N SER A 170 35.29 -22.48 3.82
CA SER A 170 35.61 -23.34 4.96
C SER A 170 35.07 -22.69 6.22
N GLY A 171 34.17 -23.36 6.93
CA GLY A 171 33.61 -22.83 8.16
C GLY A 171 32.08 -22.91 8.22
N PRO A 172 31.46 -22.17 9.16
CA PRO A 172 30.02 -22.19 9.40
C PRO A 172 29.22 -21.72 8.18
N THR A 173 27.99 -22.21 8.07
CA THR A 173 27.04 -21.85 7.01
C THR A 173 25.87 -21.08 7.61
N PRO A 174 26.03 -19.78 7.91
CA PRO A 174 24.94 -18.97 8.42
C PRO A 174 23.77 -18.91 7.44
N GLN A 175 22.59 -18.75 8.01
CA GLN A 175 21.36 -18.53 7.27
C GLN A 175 21.07 -17.03 7.17
N LEU A 176 20.66 -16.59 5.99
CA LEU A 176 20.10 -15.26 5.77
C LEU A 176 18.57 -15.36 5.74
N VAL A 177 17.91 -14.25 6.02
CA VAL A 177 16.48 -14.06 5.77
C VAL A 177 16.34 -13.02 4.68
N VAL A 178 15.70 -13.40 3.57
CA VAL A 178 15.25 -12.45 2.54
C VAL A 178 13.75 -12.38 2.63
N ASN A 179 13.22 -11.29 3.19
CA ASN A 179 11.80 -11.04 3.28
C ASN A 179 11.37 -10.13 2.12
N ILE A 180 10.52 -10.65 1.24
CA ILE A 180 9.85 -9.86 0.20
C ILE A 180 8.47 -9.52 0.75
N LYS A 181 8.33 -8.32 1.28
CA LYS A 181 7.19 -7.87 2.09
C LYS A 181 6.33 -6.86 1.34
N GLU A 182 5.02 -6.89 1.58
CA GLU A 182 4.10 -5.82 1.19
C GLU A 182 4.12 -4.71 2.24
N VAL A 183 4.24 -3.44 1.83
CA VAL A 183 4.12 -2.32 2.78
C VAL A 183 2.73 -2.36 3.41
N GLY A 184 2.66 -2.52 4.74
CA GLY A 184 1.39 -2.69 5.44
C GLY A 184 0.66 -3.99 5.09
N GLY A 185 1.36 -5.03 4.65
CA GLY A 185 0.76 -6.33 4.31
C GLY A 185 1.60 -7.54 4.71
N ASN A 186 1.49 -8.60 3.90
CA ASN A 186 2.04 -9.92 4.21
C ASN A 186 3.56 -10.01 4.04
N ASP A 187 4.17 -10.83 4.90
CA ASP A 187 5.58 -11.23 4.82
C ASP A 187 5.73 -12.48 3.95
N TYR A 188 6.84 -12.59 3.22
CA TYR A 188 7.24 -13.83 2.57
C TYR A 188 8.75 -14.00 2.68
N LYS A 189 9.16 -15.00 3.45
CA LYS A 189 10.56 -15.17 3.86
C LYS A 189 11.20 -16.33 3.13
N TYR A 190 12.35 -16.05 2.54
CA TYR A 190 13.28 -17.07 2.08
C TYR A 190 14.43 -17.17 3.06
N TYR A 191 14.92 -18.39 3.27
CA TYR A 191 15.94 -18.69 4.25
C TYR A 191 17.21 -19.29 3.61
N PRO A 192 17.87 -18.59 2.66
CA PRO A 192 19.03 -19.14 1.98
C PRO A 192 20.21 -19.28 2.93
N GLN A 193 20.96 -20.36 2.76
CA GLN A 193 22.20 -20.64 3.48
C GLN A 193 23.39 -20.13 2.67
N LEU A 194 24.35 -19.47 3.33
CA LEU A 194 25.55 -18.92 2.70
C LEU A 194 26.77 -19.29 3.53
N ALA A 195 27.58 -20.22 3.02
CA ALA A 195 28.82 -20.64 3.66
C ALA A 195 29.81 -19.48 3.81
N GLN A 196 30.62 -19.49 4.87
CA GLN A 196 31.74 -18.57 5.04
C GLN A 196 32.66 -18.59 3.80
N GLY A 197 33.05 -17.42 3.28
CA GLY A 197 33.80 -17.25 2.03
C GLY A 197 33.00 -17.52 0.74
N GLY A 198 31.74 -17.95 0.87
CA GLY A 198 30.86 -18.37 -0.21
C GLY A 198 30.22 -17.23 -1.00
N THR A 199 29.42 -17.58 -1.99
CA THR A 199 28.66 -16.63 -2.82
C THR A 199 27.27 -17.18 -3.09
N LEU A 200 26.26 -16.34 -2.91
CA LEU A 200 24.85 -16.61 -3.17
C LEU A 200 24.36 -15.67 -4.26
N ASN A 201 23.81 -16.22 -5.34
CA ASN A 201 23.01 -15.47 -6.30
C ASN A 201 21.55 -15.70 -5.96
N PHE A 202 20.92 -14.73 -5.32
CA PHE A 202 19.51 -14.79 -4.97
C PHE A 202 18.67 -14.40 -6.19
N SER A 203 17.71 -15.24 -6.54
CA SER A 203 16.69 -14.96 -7.54
C SER A 203 15.41 -15.68 -7.14
N GLN A 204 14.36 -14.93 -6.83
CA GLN A 204 13.08 -15.50 -6.42
C GLN A 204 11.91 -14.67 -6.97
N THR A 205 10.82 -15.36 -7.29
CA THR A 205 9.58 -14.79 -7.83
C THR A 205 8.40 -15.17 -6.96
N THR A 206 7.52 -14.22 -6.68
CA THR A 206 6.41 -14.41 -5.75
C THR A 206 5.28 -13.39 -6.00
N ALA A 207 4.03 -13.85 -5.90
CA ALA A 207 2.85 -13.00 -6.14
C ALA A 207 2.63 -12.01 -5.00
N ARG A 208 2.30 -10.75 -5.32
CA ARG A 208 2.11 -9.68 -4.32
C ARG A 208 0.87 -8.85 -4.63
N ASN A 209 0.16 -8.43 -3.59
CA ASN A 209 -1.11 -7.70 -3.68
C ASN A 209 -0.97 -6.21 -3.33
N SER A 210 0.24 -5.70 -3.20
CA SER A 210 0.51 -4.28 -2.91
C SER A 210 1.22 -3.61 -4.07
N GLY A 211 0.96 -2.32 -4.27
CA GLY A 211 1.73 -1.47 -5.19
C GLY A 211 3.11 -1.08 -4.65
N ALA A 212 3.35 -1.34 -3.37
CA ALA A 212 4.59 -1.02 -2.66
C ALA A 212 5.21 -2.29 -2.06
N ILE A 213 6.47 -2.55 -2.40
CA ILE A 213 7.19 -3.77 -2.01
C ILE A 213 8.47 -3.43 -1.26
N GLU A 214 8.75 -4.15 -0.18
CA GLU A 214 10.01 -4.05 0.57
C GLU A 214 10.79 -5.36 0.48
N VAL A 215 12.04 -5.26 0.06
CA VAL A 215 13.03 -6.34 0.18
C VAL A 215 13.87 -6.07 1.41
N ILE A 216 13.70 -6.88 2.44
CA ILE A 216 14.47 -6.79 3.67
C ILE A 216 15.41 -7.99 3.72
N VAL A 217 16.71 -7.71 3.79
CA VAL A 217 17.72 -8.77 3.96
C VAL A 217 18.27 -8.69 5.36
N SER A 218 18.23 -9.80 6.06
CA SER A 218 18.70 -9.93 7.45
C SER A 218 19.56 -11.17 7.61
N ARG A 219 20.33 -11.21 8.68
CA ARG A 219 20.87 -12.46 9.20
C ARG A 219 19.82 -13.17 10.06
N ASP A 220 19.73 -14.48 9.93
CA ASP A 220 18.82 -15.31 10.72
C ASP A 220 19.43 -15.72 12.07
N ASN A 221 18.58 -16.00 13.06
CA ASN A 221 18.99 -16.45 14.40
C ASN A 221 19.53 -17.89 14.44
N TRP A 222 19.58 -18.59 13.29
CA TRP A 222 19.95 -19.99 13.19
C TRP A 222 21.47 -20.23 13.35
N ASN A 223 21.80 -21.37 13.96
CA ASN A 223 23.10 -21.73 14.53
C ASN A 223 24.34 -21.43 13.66
N GLU A 224 25.34 -20.86 14.36
CA GLU A 224 26.79 -20.73 14.10
C GLU A 224 27.32 -19.32 13.79
N GLY A 225 28.29 -18.91 14.62
CA GLY A 225 29.12 -17.71 14.48
C GLY A 225 28.41 -16.39 14.82
N ALA A 226 29.20 -15.37 15.15
CA ALA A 226 28.76 -13.98 15.20
C ALA A 226 29.75 -13.17 14.35
N ASN A 227 29.34 -12.01 13.83
CA ASN A 227 30.24 -11.07 13.14
C ASN A 227 30.69 -11.49 11.74
N PHE A 228 29.74 -11.97 10.94
CA PHE A 228 29.94 -12.12 9.51
C PHE A 228 29.95 -10.77 8.82
N VAL A 229 30.70 -10.71 7.73
CA VAL A 229 30.77 -9.54 6.86
C VAL A 229 30.28 -9.96 5.49
N TYR A 230 29.25 -9.27 5.01
CA TYR A 230 28.61 -9.55 3.75
C TYR A 230 28.89 -8.41 2.78
N ALA A 231 29.22 -8.75 1.54
CA ALA A 231 29.28 -7.83 0.42
C ALA A 231 28.08 -8.12 -0.51
N ILE A 232 27.19 -7.15 -0.64
CA ILE A 232 25.97 -7.25 -1.46
C ILE A 232 26.19 -6.41 -2.72
N SER A 233 25.92 -6.99 -3.88
CA SER A 233 26.05 -6.31 -5.17
C SER A 233 24.76 -6.42 -5.97
N ASN A 234 24.34 -5.28 -6.55
CA ASN A 234 23.18 -5.10 -7.42
C ASN A 234 21.88 -5.65 -6.80
N ILE A 235 20.98 -4.78 -6.35
CA ILE A 235 19.63 -5.21 -5.98
C ILE A 235 18.72 -4.79 -7.11
N ASN A 236 18.02 -5.75 -7.71
CA ASN A 236 17.04 -5.53 -8.75
C ASN A 236 15.71 -6.14 -8.34
N VAL A 237 14.63 -5.38 -8.53
CA VAL A 237 13.26 -5.80 -8.32
C VAL A 237 12.51 -5.59 -9.62
N TYR A 238 11.96 -6.67 -10.17
CA TYR A 238 11.20 -6.70 -11.40
C TYR A 238 9.76 -7.11 -11.13
N GLY A 239 8.84 -6.76 -12.02
CA GLY A 239 7.45 -7.19 -12.02
C GLY A 239 6.65 -6.44 -13.07
N THR A 240 5.33 -6.43 -12.95
CA THR A 240 4.47 -5.64 -13.84
C THR A 240 4.37 -4.22 -13.29
N SER A 241 4.80 -3.22 -14.08
CA SER A 241 4.64 -1.82 -13.67
C SER A 241 3.17 -1.39 -13.71
N TYR A 242 2.80 -0.48 -12.82
CA TYR A 242 1.42 -0.02 -12.66
C TYR A 242 1.33 1.49 -12.83
N GLN A 243 0.81 1.90 -14.00
CA GLN A 243 0.46 3.28 -14.27
C GLN A 243 -1.03 3.48 -14.02
N TYR A 244 -1.37 4.39 -13.11
CA TYR A 244 -2.74 4.66 -12.72
C TYR A 244 -2.94 6.13 -12.39
N ILE A 245 -4.20 6.52 -12.33
CA ILE A 245 -4.62 7.84 -11.85
C ILE A 245 -5.22 7.65 -10.47
N ASP A 246 -4.74 8.45 -9.53
CA ASP A 246 -5.26 8.53 -8.17
C ASP A 246 -6.07 9.82 -7.99
N ALA A 247 -7.11 9.76 -7.16
CA ALA A 247 -7.94 10.89 -6.77
C ALA A 247 -8.22 10.81 -5.27
N LEU A 248 -7.78 11.83 -4.53
CA LEU A 248 -7.78 11.82 -3.05
C LEU A 248 -9.18 11.96 -2.40
N ASN A 249 -10.28 11.91 -3.16
CA ASN A 249 -11.61 12.22 -2.66
C ASN A 249 -12.53 10.99 -2.67
N SER A 250 -13.00 10.58 -1.50
CA SER A 250 -13.94 9.44 -1.33
C SER A 250 -15.37 9.75 -1.81
N THR A 251 -15.71 11.03 -1.97
CA THR A 251 -16.98 11.49 -2.55
C THR A 251 -16.69 12.70 -3.45
N VAL A 252 -17.19 12.65 -4.68
CA VAL A 252 -17.00 13.70 -5.68
C VAL A 252 -18.37 14.22 -6.10
N CYS A 253 -18.59 15.50 -5.86
CA CYS A 253 -19.84 16.16 -6.18
C CYS A 253 -19.77 16.88 -7.52
N ASP A 254 -20.92 17.06 -8.15
CA ASP A 254 -21.04 17.87 -9.36
C ASP A 254 -20.51 19.29 -9.10
N GLY A 255 -19.65 19.74 -10.01
CA GLY A 255 -18.92 21.00 -9.94
C GLY A 255 -17.80 21.04 -8.89
N ASP A 256 -17.47 19.94 -8.22
CA ASP A 256 -16.26 19.90 -7.38
C ASP A 256 -15.01 19.93 -8.26
N ASN A 257 -14.01 20.65 -7.80
CA ASN A 257 -12.70 20.63 -8.42
C ASN A 257 -11.87 19.49 -7.82
N VAL A 258 -11.56 18.48 -8.64
CA VAL A 258 -10.87 17.26 -8.24
C VAL A 258 -9.45 17.27 -8.79
N THR A 259 -8.47 17.08 -7.91
CA THR A 259 -7.09 16.85 -8.33
C THR A 259 -6.88 15.38 -8.68
N LEU A 260 -6.61 15.11 -9.96
CA LEU A 260 -6.17 13.81 -10.44
C LEU A 260 -4.64 13.78 -10.46
N THR A 261 -4.05 12.69 -9.98
CA THR A 261 -2.60 12.51 -9.94
C THR A 261 -2.19 11.27 -10.72
N ALA A 262 -1.33 11.43 -11.71
CA ALA A 262 -0.68 10.32 -12.40
C ALA A 262 0.38 9.68 -11.50
N LYS A 263 0.37 8.35 -11.38
CA LYS A 263 1.29 7.56 -10.56
C LYS A 263 1.96 6.47 -11.39
N GLY A 264 3.22 6.14 -11.07
CA GLY A 264 3.96 5.06 -11.73
C GLY A 264 4.65 5.47 -13.04
N PHE A 265 4.79 6.78 -13.27
CA PHE A 265 5.36 7.34 -14.51
C PHE A 265 6.79 7.87 -14.36
N GLU A 266 7.42 7.71 -13.20
CA GLU A 266 8.70 8.35 -12.81
C GLU A 266 9.88 7.84 -13.64
N ALA A 267 9.79 6.62 -14.17
CA ALA A 267 10.78 6.02 -15.06
C ALA A 267 10.73 6.56 -16.50
N PHE A 268 9.65 7.26 -16.87
CA PHE A 268 9.41 7.72 -18.24
C PHE A 268 9.82 9.18 -18.40
N SER A 269 10.25 9.56 -19.60
CA SER A 269 10.57 10.93 -19.96
C SER A 269 9.50 11.55 -20.86
N GLY A 270 9.52 12.87 -20.95
CA GLY A 270 8.51 13.64 -21.70
C GLY A 270 7.41 14.20 -20.80
N ASP A 271 6.55 14.98 -21.45
CA ASP A 271 5.40 15.62 -20.84
C ASP A 271 4.25 14.62 -20.65
N TYR A 272 3.40 14.87 -19.67
CA TYR A 272 2.16 14.13 -19.51
C TYR A 272 1.16 14.57 -20.59
N THR A 273 0.36 13.63 -21.08
CA THR A 273 -0.77 13.91 -21.96
C THR A 273 -2.01 13.33 -21.30
N TRP A 274 -2.86 14.22 -20.79
CA TRP A 274 -4.13 13.84 -20.19
C TRP A 274 -5.22 13.79 -21.25
N GLU A 275 -6.07 12.78 -21.17
CA GLU A 275 -7.18 12.59 -22.07
C GLU A 275 -8.45 12.24 -21.28
N SER A 276 -9.61 12.67 -21.77
CA SER A 276 -10.91 12.38 -21.18
C SER A 276 -11.89 11.78 -22.19
N SER A 277 -12.89 11.06 -21.69
CA SER A 277 -13.99 10.51 -22.48
C SER A 277 -15.28 10.39 -21.65
N SER A 278 -16.43 10.36 -22.33
CA SER A 278 -17.73 10.04 -21.73
C SER A 278 -18.00 8.52 -21.65
N THR A 279 -17.13 7.69 -22.22
CA THR A 279 -17.24 6.22 -22.17
C THR A 279 -15.89 5.60 -21.80
N GLU A 280 -15.94 4.41 -21.19
CA GLU A 280 -14.73 3.72 -20.73
C GLU A 280 -13.78 3.34 -21.88
N THR A 281 -14.33 3.02 -23.06
CA THR A 281 -13.57 2.58 -24.23
C THR A 281 -13.17 3.73 -25.16
N GLY A 282 -13.56 4.97 -24.86
CA GLY A 282 -13.37 6.11 -25.74
C GLY A 282 -14.49 6.32 -26.77
N PRO A 283 -14.34 7.32 -27.67
CA PRO A 283 -13.09 8.00 -28.02
C PRO A 283 -12.58 8.93 -26.92
N PHE A 284 -11.26 8.95 -26.73
CA PHE A 284 -10.60 9.84 -25.79
C PHE A 284 -10.14 11.11 -26.50
N THR A 285 -10.31 12.25 -25.82
CA THR A 285 -9.91 13.57 -26.32
C THR A 285 -8.87 14.18 -25.38
N THR A 286 -7.79 14.70 -25.95
CA THR A 286 -6.72 15.36 -25.20
C THR A 286 -7.23 16.61 -24.48
N ILE A 287 -6.88 16.74 -23.21
CA ILE A 287 -7.07 17.95 -22.42
C ILE A 287 -5.89 18.88 -22.71
N ALA A 288 -6.14 19.96 -23.45
CA ALA A 288 -5.09 20.82 -23.98
C ALA A 288 -4.35 21.58 -22.87
N GLY A 289 -3.02 21.66 -22.98
CA GLY A 289 -2.17 22.45 -22.07
C GLY A 289 -1.74 21.73 -20.78
N GLU A 290 -2.32 20.57 -20.49
CA GLU A 290 -2.04 19.82 -19.27
C GLU A 290 -0.84 18.87 -19.45
N ILE A 291 0.33 19.31 -18.99
CA ILE A 291 1.61 18.59 -19.13
C ILE A 291 2.20 18.07 -17.82
N SER A 292 1.53 18.35 -16.70
CA SER A 292 2.01 18.01 -15.35
C SER A 292 1.55 16.62 -14.90
N SER A 293 2.20 16.07 -13.87
CA SER A 293 1.80 14.81 -13.22
C SER A 293 0.48 14.90 -12.47
N THR A 294 -0.10 16.10 -12.36
CA THR A 294 -1.39 16.37 -11.73
C THR A 294 -2.20 17.30 -12.60
N ILE A 295 -3.51 17.10 -12.63
CA ILE A 295 -4.48 18.04 -13.23
C ILE A 295 -5.63 18.29 -12.27
N ASN A 296 -6.24 19.45 -12.39
CA ASN A 296 -7.49 19.75 -11.72
C ASN A 296 -8.62 19.68 -12.74
N VAL A 297 -9.66 18.93 -12.43
CA VAL A 297 -10.83 18.77 -13.31
C VAL A 297 -12.08 19.12 -12.54
N ASP A 298 -13.01 19.78 -13.21
CA ASP A 298 -14.35 19.94 -12.67
C ASP A 298 -15.10 18.63 -12.86
N ALA A 299 -15.59 18.07 -11.77
CA ALA A 299 -16.32 16.83 -11.79
C ALA A 299 -17.73 17.09 -12.32
N LEU A 300 -18.02 16.57 -13.51
CA LEU A 300 -19.32 16.71 -14.16
C LEU A 300 -20.23 15.56 -13.76
N LEU A 301 -21.51 15.87 -13.51
CA LEU A 301 -22.53 14.88 -13.18
C LEU A 301 -22.49 13.67 -14.12
N GLY A 302 -22.39 12.47 -13.54
CA GLY A 302 -22.27 11.21 -14.26
C GLY A 302 -20.82 10.71 -14.34
N ASN A 303 -20.57 9.80 -15.28
CA ASN A 303 -19.25 9.21 -15.49
C ASN A 303 -18.42 10.05 -16.45
N THR A 304 -17.21 10.40 -16.04
CA THR A 304 -16.14 10.88 -16.91
C THR A 304 -14.94 9.97 -16.75
N PHE A 305 -14.37 9.52 -17.86
CA PHE A 305 -13.24 8.60 -17.89
C PHE A 305 -11.98 9.36 -18.26
N TYR A 306 -10.89 9.09 -17.55
CA TYR A 306 -9.59 9.72 -17.75
C TYR A 306 -8.53 8.66 -18.00
N LYS A 307 -7.56 9.00 -18.83
CA LYS A 307 -6.31 8.26 -18.95
C LYS A 307 -5.18 9.26 -19.13
N VAL A 308 -3.98 8.85 -18.78
CA VAL A 308 -2.80 9.67 -18.92
C VAL A 308 -1.69 8.87 -19.58
N THR A 309 -0.98 9.51 -20.49
CA THR A 309 0.18 8.94 -21.18
C THR A 309 1.41 9.78 -20.87
N ARG A 310 2.57 9.14 -20.69
CA ARG A 310 3.87 9.81 -20.63
C ARG A 310 4.92 8.95 -21.32
N GLY A 311 5.56 9.50 -22.35
CA GLY A 311 6.47 8.73 -23.21
C GLY A 311 5.72 7.57 -23.88
N THR A 312 6.14 6.33 -23.60
CA THR A 312 5.53 5.11 -24.17
C THR A 312 4.54 4.42 -23.23
N ALA A 313 4.35 4.92 -22.01
CA ALA A 313 3.44 4.31 -21.03
C ALA A 313 2.11 5.05 -20.98
N THR A 314 1.04 4.28 -20.79
CA THR A 314 -0.34 4.77 -20.63
C THR A 314 -0.94 4.14 -19.38
N SER A 315 -1.69 4.92 -18.62
CA SER A 315 -2.38 4.44 -17.42
C SER A 315 -3.53 3.49 -17.75
N GLU A 316 -4.00 2.75 -16.75
CA GLU A 316 -5.36 2.24 -16.77
C GLU A 316 -6.38 3.40 -16.88
N VAL A 317 -7.57 3.09 -17.39
CA VAL A 317 -8.67 4.06 -17.48
C VAL A 317 -9.25 4.28 -16.09
N PHE A 318 -9.19 5.52 -15.63
CA PHE A 318 -9.79 5.94 -14.37
C PHE A 318 -11.20 6.48 -14.61
N ARG A 319 -12.16 6.07 -13.78
CA ARG A 319 -13.54 6.56 -13.83
C ARG A 319 -13.79 7.54 -12.69
N LEU A 320 -13.95 8.82 -13.03
CA LEU A 320 -14.51 9.82 -12.14
C LEU A 320 -16.03 9.76 -12.26
N ASN A 321 -16.73 9.58 -11.15
CA ASN A 321 -18.18 9.58 -11.12
C ASN A 321 -18.66 10.70 -10.20
N ALA A 322 -18.97 11.86 -10.78
CA ALA A 322 -19.53 12.97 -10.02
C ALA A 322 -21.03 12.74 -9.81
N ARG A 323 -21.51 13.07 -8.63
CA ARG A 323 -22.92 12.91 -8.25
C ARG A 323 -23.50 14.24 -7.80
N VAL A 324 -24.83 14.35 -7.80
CA VAL A 324 -25.44 15.46 -7.06
C VAL A 324 -25.04 15.27 -5.59
N CYS A 325 -24.71 16.35 -4.89
CA CYS A 325 -24.45 16.29 -3.46
C CYS A 325 -25.24 17.35 -2.71
N CYS A 326 -25.47 17.04 -1.44
CA CYS A 326 -25.89 18.01 -0.45
C CYS A 326 -24.73 18.91 -0.04
N LYS A 327 -24.52 20.06 -0.72
CA LYS A 327 -23.49 21.02 -0.33
C LYS A 327 -23.86 21.84 0.92
N GLU A 328 -25.16 22.02 1.18
CA GLU A 328 -25.70 22.73 2.34
C GLU A 328 -26.35 21.75 3.33
N THR A 329 -25.67 21.46 4.44
CA THR A 329 -26.16 20.53 5.48
C THR A 329 -27.10 21.18 6.48
N ALA A 330 -27.06 22.51 6.62
CA ALA A 330 -27.86 23.26 7.60
C ALA A 330 -29.38 23.24 7.34
N GLY A 331 -29.82 22.74 6.18
CA GLY A 331 -31.23 22.54 5.83
C GLY A 331 -31.55 21.11 5.37
N GLN A 332 -30.68 20.15 5.68
CA GLN A 332 -30.87 18.77 5.26
C GLN A 332 -32.01 18.12 6.06
N GLN A 333 -32.99 17.56 5.36
CA GLN A 333 -34.02 16.74 5.99
C GLN A 333 -33.58 15.28 5.99
N ILE A 334 -33.63 14.65 7.16
CA ILE A 334 -33.38 13.22 7.32
C ILE A 334 -34.65 12.46 6.93
N ILE A 335 -34.55 11.65 5.88
CA ILE A 335 -35.59 10.67 5.51
C ILE A 335 -35.42 9.42 6.38
N PHE A 336 -34.17 9.00 6.56
CA PHE A 336 -33.80 7.85 7.37
C PHE A 336 -32.40 8.05 7.95
N LYS A 337 -32.21 7.63 9.21
CA LYS A 337 -30.89 7.49 9.82
C LYS A 337 -30.86 6.23 10.69
N GLU A 338 -29.76 5.52 10.64
CA GLU A 338 -29.40 4.40 11.51
C GLU A 338 -27.97 4.60 12.00
N SER A 339 -27.84 4.81 13.30
CA SER A 339 -26.56 4.90 14.02
C SER A 339 -26.37 3.72 14.96
N PHE A 340 -27.21 2.68 14.86
CA PHE A 340 -27.26 1.48 15.70
C PHE A 340 -27.52 1.74 17.21
N GLY A 341 -27.64 3.01 17.60
CA GLY A 341 -27.87 3.51 18.95
C GLY A 341 -26.78 3.06 19.94
N ASN A 342 -26.99 3.31 21.23
CA ASN A 342 -25.99 2.92 22.23
C ASN A 342 -26.01 1.41 22.50
N VAL A 343 -24.84 0.79 22.48
CA VAL A 343 -24.61 -0.63 22.78
C VAL A 343 -23.61 -0.70 23.94
N PRO A 344 -24.01 -1.07 25.16
CA PRO A 344 -23.06 -1.16 26.27
C PRO A 344 -21.89 -2.09 25.92
N SER A 345 -20.65 -1.67 26.24
CA SER A 345 -19.45 -2.47 25.96
C SER A 345 -19.57 -3.88 26.54
N GLY A 346 -19.15 -4.87 25.75
CA GLY A 346 -19.32 -6.30 26.05
C GLY A 346 -20.72 -6.87 25.75
N THR A 347 -21.67 -6.07 25.25
CA THR A 347 -22.99 -6.54 24.81
C THR A 347 -23.14 -6.46 23.29
N ARG A 348 -24.16 -7.14 22.76
CA ARG A 348 -24.41 -7.21 21.31
C ARG A 348 -25.91 -7.05 21.01
N LYS A 349 -26.25 -6.33 19.93
CA LYS A 349 -27.62 -6.26 19.40
C LYS A 349 -27.77 -7.03 18.09
N ASN A 350 -29.00 -7.46 17.82
CA ASN A 350 -29.46 -8.08 16.59
C ASN A 350 -30.15 -7.02 15.70
N PHE A 351 -30.22 -7.26 14.39
CA PHE A 351 -31.03 -6.48 13.44
C PHE A 351 -32.50 -6.34 13.85
N ALA A 352 -33.06 -7.34 14.54
CA ALA A 352 -34.41 -7.25 15.10
C ALA A 352 -34.55 -6.12 16.14
N ASP A 353 -33.47 -5.78 16.85
CA ASP A 353 -33.47 -4.75 17.89
C ASP A 353 -33.41 -3.32 17.31
N ILE A 354 -33.05 -3.17 16.03
CA ILE A 354 -33.01 -1.89 15.30
C ILE A 354 -34.11 -1.77 14.23
N GLY A 355 -35.02 -2.76 14.16
CA GLY A 355 -36.12 -2.75 13.20
C GLY A 355 -35.68 -2.86 11.73
N SER A 356 -34.61 -3.59 11.42
CA SER A 356 -34.25 -3.90 10.03
C SER A 356 -35.39 -4.65 9.34
N THR A 357 -35.71 -4.27 8.09
CA THR A 357 -36.94 -4.69 7.41
C THR A 357 -36.71 -5.70 6.27
N GLY A 358 -35.47 -6.11 6.01
CA GLY A 358 -35.14 -7.00 4.90
C GLY A 358 -34.44 -8.30 5.33
N ILE A 359 -34.60 -9.34 4.51
CA ILE A 359 -33.93 -10.61 4.72
C ILE A 359 -32.46 -10.48 4.29
N VAL A 360 -31.55 -10.73 5.22
CA VAL A 360 -30.11 -10.86 4.96
C VAL A 360 -29.68 -12.29 5.31
N PRO A 361 -28.78 -12.93 4.54
CA PRO A 361 -28.34 -14.31 4.77
C PRO A 361 -27.18 -14.35 5.77
N LEU A 362 -27.22 -13.50 6.80
CA LEU A 362 -26.24 -13.42 7.86
C LEU A 362 -26.82 -14.02 9.14
N THR A 363 -25.97 -14.67 9.93
CA THR A 363 -26.38 -15.25 11.22
C THR A 363 -25.96 -14.32 12.36
N TYR A 364 -26.91 -13.90 13.20
CA TYR A 364 -26.59 -13.11 14.38
C TYR A 364 -25.78 -13.92 15.38
N LYS A 365 -24.73 -13.30 15.95
CA LYS A 365 -23.84 -13.93 16.93
C LYS A 365 -23.90 -13.22 18.28
N ALA A 366 -24.69 -13.79 19.20
CA ALA A 366 -24.89 -13.25 20.55
C ALA A 366 -23.66 -13.33 21.46
N THR A 367 -22.86 -14.40 21.32
CA THR A 367 -21.63 -14.66 22.10
C THR A 367 -20.63 -15.43 21.24
N GLY A 368 -19.36 -15.51 21.62
CA GLY A 368 -18.35 -16.14 20.77
C GLY A 368 -17.76 -15.18 19.73
N ASN A 369 -16.77 -15.62 18.96
CA ASN A 369 -16.27 -14.85 17.82
C ASN A 369 -17.33 -14.70 16.73
N VAL A 370 -17.40 -13.55 16.06
CA VAL A 370 -18.19 -13.38 14.83
C VAL A 370 -17.41 -14.00 13.66
N ASP A 371 -17.84 -15.19 13.22
CA ASP A 371 -17.21 -15.95 12.13
C ASP A 371 -17.86 -15.68 10.75
N ASP A 372 -17.32 -16.26 9.68
CA ASP A 372 -17.79 -16.11 8.30
C ASP A 372 -19.32 -16.22 8.14
N GLY A 373 -19.92 -15.19 7.52
CA GLY A 373 -21.36 -15.09 7.31
C GLY A 373 -22.15 -14.75 8.58
N GLN A 374 -21.48 -14.27 9.63
CA GLN A 374 -22.10 -13.83 10.88
C GLN A 374 -21.97 -12.32 11.06
N TYR A 375 -22.81 -11.78 11.95
CA TYR A 375 -22.76 -10.38 12.34
C TYR A 375 -23.10 -10.17 13.81
N ALA A 376 -22.71 -9.01 14.31
CA ALA A 376 -23.20 -8.45 15.57
C ALA A 376 -23.18 -6.93 15.50
N ILE A 377 -24.12 -6.28 16.19
CA ILE A 377 -24.06 -4.84 16.44
C ILE A 377 -23.39 -4.65 17.81
N VAL A 378 -22.30 -3.89 17.85
CA VAL A 378 -21.37 -3.77 18.98
C VAL A 378 -20.96 -2.32 19.21
N SER A 379 -20.42 -1.97 20.38
CA SER A 379 -19.81 -0.63 20.57
C SER A 379 -18.37 -0.54 20.09
N LYS A 380 -17.66 -1.66 20.13
CA LYS A 380 -16.25 -1.75 19.77
C LYS A 380 -16.04 -3.01 18.97
N THR A 381 -15.11 -2.99 18.03
CA THR A 381 -14.76 -4.17 17.24
C THR A 381 -14.36 -5.35 18.12
N ASN A 382 -13.70 -5.10 19.26
CA ASN A 382 -13.32 -6.14 20.23
C ASN A 382 -14.52 -6.79 20.93
N ASP A 383 -15.68 -6.15 20.98
CA ASP A 383 -16.89 -6.76 21.55
C ASP A 383 -17.44 -7.86 20.62
N ALA A 384 -16.97 -7.93 19.37
CA ALA A 384 -17.24 -9.03 18.44
C ALA A 384 -16.36 -10.28 18.70
N GLU A 385 -15.44 -10.23 19.66
CA GLU A 385 -14.61 -11.38 20.10
C GLU A 385 -15.24 -12.15 21.26
N ASP A 386 -14.73 -13.37 21.45
CA ASP A 386 -14.73 -14.04 22.74
C ASP A 386 -13.34 -14.04 23.38
N SER A 387 -13.17 -13.25 24.43
CA SER A 387 -11.94 -13.18 25.22
C SER A 387 -11.83 -14.26 26.31
N SER A 388 -12.89 -15.05 26.53
CA SER A 388 -12.95 -16.05 27.61
C SER A 388 -12.18 -17.34 27.31
N VAL A 389 -11.93 -17.61 26.03
CA VAL A 389 -10.99 -18.61 25.54
C VAL A 389 -9.68 -17.90 25.24
N GLY A 390 -8.61 -18.15 26.01
CA GLY A 390 -7.27 -17.56 25.86
C GLY A 390 -6.55 -17.86 24.53
N VAL A 391 -7.30 -18.07 23.45
CA VAL A 391 -6.89 -18.18 22.06
C VAL A 391 -7.30 -16.89 21.35
N GLY A 392 -6.81 -15.75 21.88
CA GLY A 392 -7.02 -14.45 21.25
C GLY A 392 -6.30 -14.43 19.90
N HIS A 393 -7.07 -14.45 18.82
CA HIS A 393 -6.55 -14.11 17.51
C HIS A 393 -7.08 -12.73 17.15
N PRO A 394 -6.37 -11.65 17.51
CA PRO A 394 -6.76 -10.33 17.08
C PRO A 394 -6.38 -10.24 15.60
N TRP A 395 -7.19 -10.79 14.71
CA TRP A 395 -7.08 -10.53 13.27
C TRP A 395 -7.79 -9.24 12.91
N TYR A 396 -8.44 -8.55 13.85
CA TYR A 396 -8.93 -7.19 13.69
C TYR A 396 -8.26 -6.20 14.65
N TRP A 397 -8.35 -4.92 14.31
CA TRP A 397 -7.87 -3.82 15.14
C TRP A 397 -8.96 -3.38 16.13
N ALA A 398 -8.54 -2.82 17.27
CA ALA A 398 -9.45 -2.31 18.29
C ALA A 398 -9.96 -0.92 17.88
N GLY A 399 -11.25 -0.84 17.55
CA GLY A 399 -11.92 0.37 17.09
C GLY A 399 -13.23 0.62 17.80
N THR A 400 -13.66 1.87 17.76
CA THR A 400 -14.99 2.34 18.20
C THR A 400 -15.85 2.64 16.99
N ASP A 401 -17.11 2.99 17.24
CA ASP A 401 -18.02 3.57 16.26
C ASP A 401 -17.43 4.84 15.60
N HIS A 402 -18.05 5.25 14.50
CA HIS A 402 -17.62 6.41 13.72
C HIS A 402 -18.00 7.73 14.38
N THR A 403 -19.18 7.81 15.00
CA THR A 403 -19.70 9.04 15.62
C THR A 403 -18.84 9.47 16.81
N GLY A 404 -18.21 8.51 17.50
CA GLY A 404 -17.34 8.74 18.65
C GLY A 404 -18.11 9.01 19.95
N ASP A 405 -19.39 8.65 20.00
CA ASP A 405 -20.17 8.74 21.22
C ASP A 405 -19.85 7.59 22.18
N VAL A 406 -20.09 7.82 23.47
CA VAL A 406 -19.84 6.80 24.49
C VAL A 406 -20.78 5.63 24.26
N ASP A 407 -20.19 4.46 24.00
CA ASP A 407 -20.91 3.23 23.67
C ASP A 407 -21.78 3.36 22.40
N GLY A 408 -21.37 4.19 21.43
CA GLY A 408 -21.98 4.28 20.11
C GLY A 408 -21.95 2.93 19.40
N GLY A 409 -23.05 2.55 18.75
CA GLY A 409 -23.18 1.25 18.11
C GLY A 409 -22.64 1.26 16.68
N LEU A 410 -22.04 0.15 16.26
CA LEU A 410 -21.65 -0.12 14.88
C LEU A 410 -22.06 -1.54 14.49
N LEU A 411 -22.28 -1.76 13.19
CA LEU A 411 -22.53 -3.09 12.65
C LEU A 411 -21.22 -3.76 12.25
N PHE A 412 -20.86 -4.85 12.91
CA PHE A 412 -19.73 -5.70 12.57
C PHE A 412 -20.18 -6.91 11.76
N ILE A 413 -19.56 -7.16 10.62
CA ILE A 413 -19.86 -8.29 9.74
C ILE A 413 -18.55 -8.98 9.37
N ASN A 414 -18.46 -10.27 9.68
CA ASN A 414 -17.46 -11.13 9.07
C ASN A 414 -18.09 -11.70 7.79
N CYS A 415 -17.61 -11.25 6.64
CA CYS A 415 -18.29 -11.53 5.39
C CYS A 415 -18.17 -13.00 5.00
N GLY A 416 -16.95 -13.55 5.02
CA GLY A 416 -16.66 -14.84 4.40
C GLY A 416 -16.97 -14.86 2.89
N ASN A 417 -16.81 -16.02 2.25
CA ASN A 417 -17.05 -16.19 0.81
C ASN A 417 -18.51 -16.57 0.48
N ASN A 418 -19.28 -17.02 1.47
CA ASN A 418 -20.63 -17.56 1.33
C ASN A 418 -21.70 -16.48 1.13
N ILE A 419 -21.36 -15.21 1.33
CA ILE A 419 -22.27 -14.06 1.13
C ILE A 419 -21.93 -13.21 -0.09
N LYS A 420 -21.02 -13.67 -0.96
CA LYS A 420 -20.74 -13.00 -2.24
C LYS A 420 -22.03 -12.77 -3.03
N ASN A 421 -22.22 -11.55 -3.52
CA ASN A 421 -23.39 -11.06 -4.24
C ASN A 421 -24.71 -11.17 -3.45
N LYS A 422 -24.65 -11.14 -2.11
CA LYS A 422 -25.83 -11.15 -1.24
C LYS A 422 -25.93 -9.87 -0.40
N PRO A 423 -27.15 -9.43 -0.04
CA PRO A 423 -27.33 -8.26 0.80
C PRO A 423 -26.89 -8.54 2.23
N VAL A 424 -26.06 -7.66 2.80
CA VAL A 424 -25.59 -7.70 4.19
C VAL A 424 -26.31 -6.69 5.08
N TYR A 425 -26.95 -5.70 4.46
CA TYR A 425 -27.86 -4.77 5.11
C TYR A 425 -28.97 -4.41 4.13
N VAL A 426 -30.21 -4.33 4.64
CA VAL A 426 -31.38 -3.88 3.86
C VAL A 426 -32.24 -2.99 4.73
N ARG A 427 -32.63 -1.84 4.18
CA ARG A 427 -33.65 -0.96 4.77
C ARG A 427 -34.71 -0.61 3.74
N THR A 428 -35.96 -0.78 4.13
CA THR A 428 -37.12 -0.28 3.39
C THR A 428 -37.39 1.17 3.77
N LEU A 429 -37.62 2.01 2.77
CA LEU A 429 -38.06 3.39 2.92
C LEU A 429 -39.51 3.49 2.41
N ASP A 430 -40.34 4.16 3.20
CA ASP A 430 -41.74 4.43 2.83
C ASP A 430 -41.81 5.48 1.73
N GLY A 431 -42.42 5.14 0.59
CA GLY A 431 -42.61 6.03 -0.56
C GLY A 431 -43.33 7.33 -0.23
N ALA A 432 -44.23 7.33 0.76
CA ALA A 432 -44.94 8.54 1.18
C ALA A 432 -44.01 9.61 1.77
N GLN A 433 -42.83 9.21 2.24
CA GLN A 433 -41.82 10.11 2.80
C GLN A 433 -40.79 10.55 1.75
N LEU A 434 -40.85 10.01 0.53
CA LEU A 434 -39.85 10.27 -0.51
C LEU A 434 -40.23 11.50 -1.33
N CYS A 435 -39.31 12.43 -1.43
CA CYS A 435 -39.41 13.54 -2.36
C CYS A 435 -39.23 13.02 -3.81
N SER A 436 -40.31 12.53 -4.43
CA SER A 436 -40.29 11.76 -5.69
C SER A 436 -39.55 12.41 -6.87
N SER A 437 -39.47 13.74 -6.89
CA SER A 437 -38.82 14.56 -7.93
C SER A 437 -37.55 15.26 -7.45
N THR A 438 -37.03 14.92 -6.28
CA THR A 438 -35.82 15.52 -5.70
C THR A 438 -34.78 14.44 -5.44
N TYR A 439 -33.51 14.75 -5.69
CA TYR A 439 -32.43 13.83 -5.36
C TYR A 439 -32.39 13.58 -3.85
N LEU A 440 -32.44 12.31 -3.48
CA LEU A 440 -32.10 11.83 -2.16
C LEU A 440 -30.65 11.37 -2.15
N PHE A 441 -30.01 11.44 -0.99
CA PHE A 441 -28.62 11.09 -0.79
C PHE A 441 -28.54 9.94 0.20
N PHE A 442 -28.14 8.78 -0.28
CA PHE A 442 -27.80 7.64 0.55
C PHE A 442 -26.32 7.70 0.90
N SER A 443 -25.97 7.64 2.18
CA SER A 443 -24.59 7.51 2.64
C SER A 443 -24.47 6.56 3.83
N LEU A 444 -23.26 6.11 4.08
CA LEU A 444 -22.85 5.32 5.24
C LEU A 444 -21.33 5.42 5.41
N TYR A 445 -20.83 5.03 6.58
CA TYR A 445 -19.41 4.92 6.85
C TYR A 445 -19.02 3.44 6.92
N MET A 446 -17.88 3.09 6.32
CA MET A 446 -17.32 1.76 6.38
C MET A 446 -15.83 1.78 6.65
N ALA A 447 -15.35 0.74 7.33
CA ALA A 447 -13.94 0.39 7.40
C ALA A 447 -13.79 -1.13 7.38
N ASN A 448 -12.58 -1.61 7.07
CA ASN A 448 -12.26 -3.03 7.20
C ASN A 448 -11.59 -3.23 8.57
N PRO A 449 -12.23 -3.94 9.52
CA PRO A 449 -11.68 -4.15 10.84
C PRO A 449 -10.48 -5.09 10.81
N ALA A 450 -10.27 -5.88 9.75
CA ALA A 450 -9.17 -6.83 9.67
C ALA A 450 -7.80 -6.10 9.72
N LYS A 451 -6.79 -6.77 10.26
CA LYS A 451 -5.41 -6.28 10.30
C LYS A 451 -4.76 -6.34 8.92
N SER A 452 -3.67 -5.60 8.82
CA SER A 452 -2.70 -5.67 7.74
C SER A 452 -2.43 -7.12 7.29
N GLY A 453 -2.56 -7.38 5.98
CA GLY A 453 -2.40 -8.70 5.37
C GLY A 453 -3.71 -9.44 5.04
N GLY A 454 -4.86 -8.97 5.55
CA GLY A 454 -6.18 -9.46 5.17
C GLY A 454 -6.60 -9.04 3.75
N ALA A 455 -7.56 -9.76 3.15
CA ALA A 455 -8.11 -9.37 1.85
C ALA A 455 -8.97 -8.10 1.98
N PRO A 456 -9.03 -7.23 0.95
CA PRO A 456 -9.94 -6.10 0.98
C PRO A 456 -11.41 -6.56 0.97
N SER A 457 -12.27 -5.78 1.63
CA SER A 457 -13.72 -5.90 1.48
C SER A 457 -14.20 -4.99 0.35
N ARG A 458 -15.26 -5.41 -0.35
CA ARG A 458 -15.81 -4.72 -1.53
C ARG A 458 -17.32 -4.82 -1.48
N PHE A 459 -18.01 -3.72 -1.72
CA PHE A 459 -19.46 -3.66 -1.68
C PHE A 459 -20.05 -2.94 -2.89
N ARG A 460 -21.31 -3.29 -3.18
CA ARG A 460 -22.19 -2.49 -4.04
C ARG A 460 -23.33 -1.94 -3.20
N LEU A 461 -23.43 -0.62 -3.17
CA LEU A 461 -24.56 0.10 -2.62
C LEU A 461 -25.65 0.12 -3.69
N GLU A 462 -26.86 -0.33 -3.38
CA GLU A 462 -27.96 -0.41 -4.35
C GLU A 462 -29.24 0.22 -3.81
N ILE A 463 -29.95 0.93 -4.68
CA ILE A 463 -31.28 1.47 -4.42
C ILE A 463 -32.24 0.79 -5.39
N TRP A 464 -33.23 0.09 -4.84
CA TRP A 464 -34.25 -0.60 -5.62
C TRP A 464 -35.61 0.02 -5.37
N GLY A 465 -36.34 0.37 -6.43
CA GLY A 465 -37.74 0.78 -6.36
C GLY A 465 -38.68 -0.38 -6.62
N TYR A 466 -39.78 -0.43 -5.88
CA TYR A 466 -40.79 -1.49 -5.97
C TYR A 466 -42.15 -0.86 -6.24
N THR A 467 -42.82 -1.31 -7.30
CA THR A 467 -44.24 -1.03 -7.57
C THR A 467 -45.13 -2.11 -6.94
N SER A 468 -44.57 -3.31 -6.74
CA SER A 468 -45.15 -4.43 -6.00
C SER A 468 -44.02 -5.33 -5.46
N PRO A 469 -44.29 -6.29 -4.55
CA PRO A 469 -43.25 -7.17 -4.01
C PRO A 469 -42.46 -7.99 -5.04
N THR A 470 -43.02 -8.21 -6.24
CA THR A 470 -42.39 -8.99 -7.32
C THR A 470 -41.90 -8.13 -8.49
N ASP A 471 -42.22 -6.84 -8.51
CA ASP A 471 -41.86 -5.92 -9.58
C ASP A 471 -40.95 -4.83 -9.01
N SER A 472 -39.65 -4.96 -9.32
CA SER A 472 -38.60 -4.12 -8.77
C SER A 472 -37.65 -3.64 -9.85
N THR A 473 -37.23 -2.38 -9.75
CA THR A 473 -36.26 -1.74 -10.66
C THR A 473 -35.05 -1.27 -9.86
N LEU A 474 -33.84 -1.54 -10.36
CA LEU A 474 -32.62 -0.94 -9.81
C LEU A 474 -32.60 0.53 -10.23
N VAL A 475 -32.70 1.43 -9.26
CA VAL A 475 -32.73 2.88 -9.45
C VAL A 475 -31.32 3.44 -9.57
N GLU A 476 -30.42 3.00 -8.69
CA GLU A 476 -29.04 3.50 -8.62
C GLU A 476 -28.12 2.47 -7.97
N SER A 477 -26.84 2.49 -8.34
CA SER A 477 -25.82 1.68 -7.67
C SER A 477 -24.43 2.33 -7.64
N LEU A 478 -23.72 2.14 -6.53
CA LEU A 478 -22.32 2.56 -6.38
C LEU A 478 -21.47 1.35 -5.98
N LEU A 479 -20.32 1.18 -6.63
CA LEU A 479 -19.26 0.29 -6.17
C LEU A 479 -18.34 1.06 -5.22
N THR A 480 -18.06 0.49 -4.04
CA THR A 480 -17.15 1.11 -3.06
C THR A 480 -15.69 1.08 -3.49
N GLY A 481 -15.33 0.18 -4.42
CA GLY A 481 -13.93 -0.22 -4.61
C GLY A 481 -13.41 -1.02 -3.41
N ASP A 482 -12.08 -1.10 -3.28
CA ASP A 482 -11.41 -1.79 -2.18
C ASP A 482 -11.44 -1.01 -0.87
N ILE A 483 -11.94 -1.67 0.17
CA ILE A 483 -11.80 -1.27 1.57
C ILE A 483 -10.68 -2.13 2.16
N VAL A 484 -9.47 -1.58 2.13
CA VAL A 484 -8.21 -2.28 2.43
C VAL A 484 -8.12 -2.65 3.92
N ALA A 485 -7.78 -3.90 4.19
CA ALA A 485 -7.50 -4.38 5.55
C ALA A 485 -6.29 -3.67 6.16
N GLY A 486 -6.33 -3.42 7.46
CA GLY A 486 -5.29 -2.70 8.20
C GLY A 486 -5.38 -1.18 8.10
N ASN A 487 -6.28 -0.64 7.28
CA ASN A 487 -6.65 0.77 7.34
C ASN A 487 -7.76 0.95 8.38
N THR A 488 -7.46 1.68 9.45
CA THR A 488 -8.38 1.91 10.58
C THR A 488 -9.28 3.13 10.38
N GLU A 489 -9.17 3.83 9.25
CA GLU A 489 -9.96 5.03 8.99
C GLU A 489 -11.34 4.67 8.46
N TRP A 490 -12.37 5.27 9.08
CA TRP A 490 -13.72 5.28 8.55
C TRP A 490 -13.79 6.07 7.25
N LYS A 491 -14.36 5.47 6.21
CA LYS A 491 -14.58 6.12 4.92
C LYS A 491 -16.05 6.24 4.65
N GLN A 492 -16.48 7.43 4.26
CA GLN A 492 -17.84 7.65 3.81
C GLN A 492 -18.01 7.14 2.38
N PHE A 493 -19.08 6.38 2.15
CA PHE A 493 -19.53 5.96 0.84
C PHE A 493 -20.98 6.39 0.67
N GLY A 494 -21.37 6.77 -0.56
CA GLY A 494 -22.72 7.21 -0.80
C GLY A 494 -23.02 7.56 -2.24
N THR A 495 -24.32 7.65 -2.54
CA THR A 495 -24.84 8.00 -3.85
C THR A 495 -26.05 8.90 -3.74
N SER A 496 -26.26 9.75 -4.75
CA SER A 496 -27.52 10.44 -4.97
C SER A 496 -28.42 9.64 -5.91
N PHE A 497 -29.73 9.64 -5.69
CA PHE A 497 -30.69 8.98 -6.56
C PHE A 497 -32.01 9.76 -6.60
N LEU A 498 -32.74 9.65 -7.71
CA LEU A 498 -34.12 10.13 -7.81
C LEU A 498 -35.07 9.01 -7.40
N PRO A 499 -35.94 9.20 -6.39
CA PRO A 499 -36.86 8.15 -5.96
C PRO A 499 -37.88 7.77 -7.02
N GLY A 500 -38.24 8.68 -7.93
CA GLY A 500 -39.32 8.46 -8.89
C GLY A 500 -40.68 8.25 -8.19
N ALA A 501 -41.62 7.62 -8.89
CA ALA A 501 -42.96 7.35 -8.39
C ALA A 501 -43.09 5.99 -7.66
N PHE A 502 -41.98 5.44 -7.15
CA PHE A 502 -42.02 4.16 -6.46
C PHE A 502 -42.67 4.29 -5.08
N PRO A 503 -43.72 3.51 -4.77
CA PRO A 503 -44.36 3.52 -3.44
C PRO A 503 -43.46 2.93 -2.34
N GLU A 504 -42.42 2.20 -2.69
CA GLU A 504 -41.43 1.65 -1.76
C GLU A 504 -40.04 1.69 -2.41
N LEU A 505 -39.04 2.13 -1.65
CA LEU A 505 -37.63 1.92 -2.00
C LEU A 505 -36.96 1.00 -1.00
N LYS A 506 -35.96 0.23 -1.45
CA LYS A 506 -35.04 -0.49 -0.58
C LYS A 506 -33.62 -0.07 -0.85
N VAL A 507 -32.95 0.37 0.19
CA VAL A 507 -31.51 0.56 0.22
C VAL A 507 -30.88 -0.76 0.63
N LYS A 508 -29.90 -1.22 -0.15
CA LYS A 508 -29.19 -2.48 0.10
C LYS A 508 -27.69 -2.25 0.05
N VAL A 509 -26.99 -2.92 0.95
CA VAL A 509 -25.52 -3.09 0.88
C VAL A 509 -25.27 -4.51 0.44
N ILE A 510 -24.69 -4.71 -0.74
CA ILE A 510 -24.38 -6.03 -1.29
C ILE A 510 -22.89 -6.32 -1.11
N SER A 511 -22.55 -7.44 -0.47
CA SER A 511 -21.16 -7.88 -0.42
C SER A 511 -20.73 -8.40 -1.79
N LEU A 512 -19.58 -7.93 -2.28
CA LEU A 512 -18.95 -8.43 -3.50
C LEU A 512 -17.70 -9.27 -3.21
N SER A 513 -17.25 -9.29 -1.96
CA SER A 513 -16.03 -9.97 -1.58
C SER A 513 -16.23 -11.49 -1.58
N ASP A 514 -15.25 -12.19 -2.12
CA ASP A 514 -15.22 -13.65 -2.21
C ASP A 514 -14.01 -14.27 -1.50
N ALA A 515 -13.25 -13.45 -0.80
CA ALA A 515 -12.16 -13.90 0.04
C ALA A 515 -12.70 -14.70 1.22
N THR A 516 -11.86 -15.62 1.70
CA THR A 516 -12.12 -16.47 2.87
C THR A 516 -11.45 -15.94 4.13
N VAL A 517 -10.64 -14.87 4.03
CA VAL A 517 -9.92 -14.29 5.16
C VAL A 517 -9.83 -12.77 5.02
N GLY A 518 -10.24 -12.06 6.08
CA GLY A 518 -9.97 -10.63 6.27
C GLY A 518 -10.83 -9.66 5.47
N ASN A 519 -11.83 -10.14 4.72
CA ASN A 519 -12.80 -9.32 4.00
C ASN A 519 -13.95 -8.81 4.87
N ASP A 520 -13.66 -8.58 6.14
CA ASP A 520 -14.60 -8.11 7.13
C ASP A 520 -15.00 -6.65 6.85
N VAL A 521 -16.11 -6.22 7.44
CA VAL A 521 -16.53 -4.83 7.38
C VAL A 521 -17.18 -4.40 8.69
N ILE A 522 -16.90 -3.15 9.07
CA ILE A 522 -17.70 -2.41 10.02
C ILE A 522 -18.46 -1.32 9.28
N ILE A 523 -19.73 -1.14 9.62
CA ILE A 523 -20.64 -0.17 9.00
C ILE A 523 -21.26 0.70 10.10
N ASP A 524 -21.32 2.01 9.88
CA ASP A 524 -21.94 2.96 10.79
C ASP A 524 -22.60 4.13 10.03
N ASP A 525 -23.41 4.93 10.73
CA ASP A 525 -24.00 6.19 10.28
C ASP A 525 -24.68 6.10 8.90
N ILE A 526 -25.55 5.11 8.76
CA ILE A 526 -26.33 4.91 7.54
C ILE A 526 -27.41 5.99 7.48
N SER A 527 -27.48 6.75 6.39
CA SER A 527 -28.48 7.80 6.24
C SER A 527 -29.02 7.92 4.82
N VAL A 528 -30.31 8.26 4.73
CA VAL A 528 -30.93 8.80 3.52
C VAL A 528 -31.46 10.17 3.83
N THR A 529 -31.05 11.15 3.06
CA THR A 529 -31.37 12.55 3.30
C THR A 529 -31.79 13.26 2.02
N VAL A 530 -32.43 14.41 2.15
CA VAL A 530 -32.72 15.32 1.04
C VAL A 530 -32.21 16.71 1.40
N CYS A 531 -31.66 17.40 0.41
CA CYS A 531 -31.28 18.80 0.60
C CYS A 531 -32.42 19.74 0.33
N ALA A 532 -32.53 20.77 1.16
CA ALA A 532 -33.35 21.91 0.85
C ALA A 532 -32.77 22.71 -0.31
N PRO A 533 -33.51 22.88 -1.43
CA PRO A 533 -33.16 23.91 -2.38
C PRO A 533 -33.38 25.26 -1.68
N SER A 534 -32.38 26.15 -1.71
CA SER A 534 -32.59 27.55 -1.32
C SER A 534 -33.38 28.24 -2.44
N ILE A 535 -34.69 28.37 -2.27
CA ILE A 535 -35.55 29.07 -3.22
C ILE A 535 -35.69 30.52 -2.75
N ALA A 536 -35.05 31.44 -3.46
CA ALA A 536 -35.29 32.87 -3.33
C ALA A 536 -36.22 33.32 -4.47
N MET A 537 -37.46 33.65 -4.15
CA MET A 537 -38.36 34.29 -5.10
C MET A 537 -38.25 35.81 -5.00
N GLY A 538 -38.01 36.45 -6.13
CA GLY A 538 -38.12 37.90 -6.27
C GLY A 538 -39.43 38.25 -6.98
N VAL A 539 -40.33 38.97 -6.30
CA VAL A 539 -41.45 39.65 -6.96
C VAL A 539 -41.10 41.13 -7.04
N ASN A 540 -41.01 41.68 -8.26
CA ASN A 540 -40.75 43.11 -8.52
C ASN A 540 -39.52 43.71 -7.78
N GLY A 541 -38.39 42.99 -7.75
CA GLY A 541 -37.14 43.53 -7.20
C GLY A 541 -37.10 43.67 -5.68
N ASN A 542 -38.10 43.14 -4.96
CA ASN A 542 -38.10 43.07 -3.50
C ASN A 542 -37.92 41.60 -3.06
N PRO A 543 -36.85 41.24 -2.33
CA PRO A 543 -36.70 39.89 -1.81
C PRO A 543 -37.69 39.72 -0.66
N SER A 544 -38.71 38.88 -0.83
CA SER A 544 -39.67 38.62 0.24
C SER A 544 -40.11 37.17 0.13
N ILE A 545 -39.76 36.40 1.16
CA ILE A 545 -39.95 34.96 1.37
C ILE A 545 -38.73 34.13 0.96
N THR A 546 -38.03 33.63 1.99
CA THR A 546 -37.02 32.57 1.88
C THR A 546 -37.63 31.34 2.56
N GLU A 547 -38.04 30.35 1.77
CA GLU A 547 -38.41 29.04 2.30
C GLU A 547 -37.15 28.20 2.42
N THR A 548 -36.86 27.74 3.63
CA THR A 548 -35.68 26.92 3.94
C THR A 548 -36.07 25.52 4.42
N SER A 549 -37.37 25.20 4.46
CA SER A 549 -37.87 23.92 4.94
C SER A 549 -38.34 23.05 3.77
N VAL A 550 -37.79 21.84 3.65
CA VAL A 550 -38.34 20.81 2.77
C VAL A 550 -39.30 19.97 3.57
N THR A 551 -40.54 19.84 3.06
CA THR A 551 -41.47 18.83 3.52
C THR A 551 -41.83 17.95 2.33
N CYS A 552 -41.24 16.75 2.24
CA CYS A 552 -41.64 15.77 1.21
C CYS A 552 -43.15 15.49 1.31
N GLY A 553 -43.85 15.43 0.17
CA GLY A 553 -45.26 15.03 0.10
C GLY A 553 -46.31 16.15 0.20
N ASN A 554 -45.92 17.42 0.40
CA ASN A 554 -46.85 18.55 0.43
C ASN A 554 -46.59 19.57 -0.69
N SER A 555 -47.65 20.07 -1.31
CA SER A 555 -47.59 21.28 -2.14
C SER A 555 -47.54 22.51 -1.24
N ALA A 556 -46.45 23.29 -1.31
CA ALA A 556 -46.42 24.61 -0.71
C ALA A 556 -47.19 25.58 -1.60
N THR A 557 -48.25 26.18 -1.07
CA THR A 557 -48.93 27.31 -1.74
C THR A 557 -48.23 28.59 -1.29
N LEU A 558 -47.66 29.30 -2.26
CA LEU A 558 -47.00 30.57 -2.03
C LEU A 558 -48.04 31.66 -2.26
N ASP A 559 -48.54 32.25 -1.17
CA ASP A 559 -49.49 33.35 -1.25
C ASP A 559 -48.74 34.64 -1.64
N VAL A 560 -49.07 35.17 -2.81
CA VAL A 560 -48.67 36.52 -3.18
C VAL A 560 -49.51 37.48 -2.35
N ILE A 561 -48.89 38.15 -1.38
CA ILE A 561 -49.52 39.26 -0.67
C ILE A 561 -49.68 40.40 -1.70
N SER A 562 -50.91 40.62 -2.16
CA SER A 562 -51.27 41.69 -3.09
C SER A 562 -51.30 43.06 -2.44
#